data_AF-A0A2G4YUC9-F1
#
_entry.id   AF-A0A2G4YUC9-F1
#
_cell.length_a   1.000
_cell.length_b   1.000
_cell.length_c   1.000
_cell.angle_alpha   90.00
_cell.angle_beta   90.00
_cell.angle_gamma   90.00
#
_symmetry.space_group_name_H-M   'P 1'
#
loop_
_entity.id
_entity.type
_entity.pdbx_description
1 polymer ?
#
loop_
_entity_poly.entity_id
_entity_poly.type
_entity_poly.pdbx_seq_one_letter_code
_entity_poly.pdbx_strand_id
1 'polypeptide(L)'
;MHGRIYDEIVELLLLSISKDNSKGLENSFMFGKPDSPSWQHNLGVSIYYETDKLTLAALRTRAHGHNYLKALDLTEIKNALQQFVCRNYWYMGDEVFLNATKAPYSEVVSAESKRELAKALSSSSIFKPDKHITLFPLVALSIETEFYSEAFSLIRPISASISNILPNINTTALCPDAFPPLSDWKGKRELPSAWLAVRSPSIHSSIKMKSAILGALALTPLPNYRHMFSRREVFGGHCTFTDRANMSFGDSHTPPLMHDIIVSEKDHVWLNMLSDKITSDEKPMIRQIRALEYFYRAWALEPSERFPILCMALDAIFVKGQDVTQDNIEGVHETIGSHIDASRIRLLMRLRGSVIHGRAPDVYDSKDYTKYYVNYGVDPIHDLELLVAQCFRLKVFEGHLQEHEDPNAEIIAEVKEKGMLPEKMGRPTILESNHLGK
;
A
#
# COMPACT_ATOMS: atom_id res chain seq x y z
N MET A 1 -22.61 -20.63 -1.96
CA MET A 1 -21.96 -20.15 -0.72
C MET A 1 -21.91 -18.61 -0.63
N HIS A 2 -21.68 -17.89 -1.74
CA HIS A 2 -21.58 -16.42 -1.77
C HIS A 2 -22.86 -15.66 -1.35
N GLY A 3 -24.06 -16.14 -1.69
CA GLY A 3 -25.32 -15.48 -1.29
C GLY A 3 -25.47 -15.27 0.22
N ARG A 4 -25.03 -16.25 1.02
CA ARG A 4 -25.17 -16.26 2.48
C ARG A 4 -24.41 -15.12 3.17
N ILE A 5 -23.31 -14.64 2.58
CA ILE A 5 -22.50 -13.56 3.16
C ILE A 5 -23.25 -12.23 3.06
N TYR A 6 -23.88 -11.95 1.92
CA TYR A 6 -24.64 -10.71 1.73
C TYR A 6 -25.87 -10.68 2.63
N ASP A 7 -26.55 -11.83 2.78
CA ASP A 7 -27.68 -11.97 3.70
C ASP A 7 -27.26 -11.65 5.14
N GLU A 8 -26.14 -12.21 5.61
CA GLU A 8 -25.61 -11.94 6.95
C GLU A 8 -25.23 -10.47 7.16
N ILE A 9 -24.64 -9.81 6.15
CA ILE A 9 -24.28 -8.39 6.24
C ILE A 9 -25.53 -7.52 6.28
N VAL A 10 -26.53 -7.81 5.44
CA VAL A 10 -27.81 -7.11 5.46
C VAL A 10 -28.52 -7.32 6.80
N GLU A 11 -28.49 -8.53 7.36
CA GLU A 11 -29.08 -8.80 8.67
C GLU A 11 -28.42 -7.95 9.76
N LEU A 12 -27.09 -7.91 9.82
CA LEU A 12 -26.35 -7.06 10.77
C LEU A 12 -26.60 -5.57 10.56
N LEU A 13 -26.73 -5.14 9.30
CA LEU A 13 -27.00 -3.76 8.95
C LEU A 13 -28.41 -3.36 9.40
N LEU A 14 -29.44 -4.17 9.12
CA LEU A 14 -30.81 -3.93 9.55
C LEU A 14 -30.97 -4.03 11.06
N LEU A 15 -30.21 -4.91 11.72
CA LEU A 15 -30.17 -5.00 13.18
C LEU A 15 -29.63 -3.69 13.82
N SER A 16 -28.81 -2.94 13.09
CA SER A 16 -28.28 -1.65 13.52
C SER A 16 -29.25 -0.48 13.32
N ILE A 17 -30.34 -0.66 12.59
CA ILE A 17 -31.27 0.42 12.20
C ILE A 17 -32.57 0.31 12.99
N SER A 18 -33.05 1.43 13.52
CA SER A 18 -34.37 1.52 14.12
C SER A 18 -34.99 2.92 13.98
N LYS A 19 -36.24 3.07 14.41
CA LYS A 19 -36.90 4.39 14.61
C LYS A 19 -36.73 4.93 16.03
N ASP A 20 -35.97 4.25 16.90
CA ASP A 20 -35.78 4.69 18.26
C ASP A 20 -34.76 5.82 18.35
N ASN A 21 -35.26 7.03 18.59
CA ASN A 21 -34.44 8.24 18.76
C ASN A 21 -33.66 8.29 20.08
N SER A 22 -33.86 7.32 20.98
CA SER A 22 -33.17 7.28 22.27
C SER A 22 -31.71 6.80 22.16
N LYS A 23 -31.37 6.11 21.06
CA LYS A 23 -30.06 5.49 20.86
C LYS A 23 -29.64 5.55 19.40
N GLY A 24 -28.55 6.26 19.11
CA GLY A 24 -27.84 6.13 17.84
C GLY A 24 -27.63 7.43 17.07
N LEU A 25 -26.91 7.30 15.96
CA LEU A 25 -26.66 8.39 15.03
C LEU A 25 -27.87 8.55 14.11
N GLU A 26 -28.50 9.73 14.13
CA GLU A 26 -29.60 10.06 13.22
C GLU A 26 -29.09 10.19 11.78
N ASN A 27 -29.86 9.65 10.83
CA ASN A 27 -29.69 9.91 9.42
C ASN A 27 -31.06 10.17 8.79
N SER A 28 -31.22 11.35 8.22
CA SER A 28 -32.46 11.85 7.64
C SER A 28 -32.26 12.10 6.14
N PHE A 29 -33.11 11.51 5.30
CA PHE A 29 -32.95 11.56 3.85
C PHE A 29 -34.29 11.41 3.12
N MET A 30 -34.28 11.79 1.84
CA MET A 30 -35.39 11.56 0.92
C MET A 30 -35.18 10.25 0.17
N PHE A 31 -36.22 9.43 0.02
CA PHE A 31 -36.16 8.16 -0.70
C PHE A 31 -37.22 8.06 -1.80
N GLY A 32 -36.94 7.19 -2.77
CA GLY A 32 -37.77 6.86 -3.92
C GLY A 32 -37.26 5.55 -4.53
N LYS A 33 -37.87 5.09 -5.63
CA LYS A 33 -37.45 3.84 -6.30
C LYS A 33 -35.96 3.93 -6.69
N PRO A 34 -35.15 2.87 -6.49
CA PRO A 34 -33.74 2.88 -6.88
C PRO A 34 -33.60 3.22 -8.37
N ASP A 35 -32.54 3.96 -8.70
CA ASP A 35 -32.24 4.47 -10.05
C ASP A 35 -33.28 5.43 -10.66
N SER A 36 -34.29 5.85 -9.89
CA SER A 36 -35.20 6.91 -10.32
C SER A 36 -34.55 8.30 -10.23
N PRO A 37 -34.96 9.27 -11.07
CA PRO A 37 -34.46 10.63 -10.98
C PRO A 37 -34.72 11.26 -9.60
N SER A 38 -33.81 12.11 -9.12
CA SER A 38 -33.88 12.70 -7.77
C SER A 38 -35.19 13.45 -7.46
N TRP A 39 -35.86 14.02 -8.48
CA TRP A 39 -37.15 14.69 -8.34
C TRP A 39 -38.34 13.73 -8.06
N GLN A 40 -38.13 12.42 -8.14
CA GLN A 40 -39.10 11.40 -7.74
C GLN A 40 -38.92 10.96 -6.27
N HIS A 41 -37.86 11.40 -5.59
CA HIS A 41 -37.59 11.09 -4.19
C HIS A 41 -38.32 12.09 -3.29
N ASN A 42 -39.62 11.93 -3.15
CA ASN A 42 -40.49 12.92 -2.48
C ASN A 42 -40.91 12.52 -1.06
N LEU A 43 -40.45 11.37 -0.55
CA LEU A 43 -40.75 10.91 0.81
C LEU A 43 -39.52 11.05 1.70
N GLY A 44 -39.66 11.79 2.80
CA GLY A 44 -38.61 11.98 3.79
C GLY A 44 -38.72 10.95 4.92
N VAL A 45 -37.59 10.41 5.36
CA VAL A 45 -37.52 9.50 6.50
C VAL A 45 -36.30 9.79 7.37
N SER A 46 -36.45 9.54 8.67
CA SER A 46 -35.38 9.60 9.67
C SER A 46 -35.22 8.24 10.30
N ILE A 47 -33.98 7.74 10.31
CA ILE A 47 -33.61 6.47 10.96
C ILE A 47 -32.42 6.70 11.90
N TYR A 48 -32.27 5.81 12.88
CA TYR A 48 -31.21 5.87 13.88
C TYR A 48 -30.34 4.61 13.79
N TYR A 49 -29.02 4.81 13.78
CA TYR A 49 -28.02 3.74 13.74
C TYR A 49 -27.41 3.50 15.11
N GLU A 50 -27.53 2.28 15.63
CA GLU A 50 -26.81 1.83 16.81
C GLU A 50 -25.35 1.54 16.45
N THR A 51 -24.42 2.35 16.99
CA THR A 51 -23.01 2.38 16.59
C THR A 51 -22.30 1.04 16.70
N ASP A 52 -22.54 0.28 17.77
CA ASP A 52 -21.86 -1.00 18.01
C ASP A 52 -22.26 -2.04 16.96
N LYS A 53 -23.55 -2.11 16.63
CA LYS A 53 -24.08 -3.03 15.62
C LYS A 53 -23.67 -2.63 14.21
N LEU A 54 -23.67 -1.33 13.91
CA LEU A 54 -23.17 -0.84 12.63
C LEU A 54 -21.66 -1.13 12.48
N THR A 55 -20.91 -1.11 13.58
CA THR A 55 -19.50 -1.54 13.60
C THR A 55 -19.35 -3.02 13.24
N LEU A 56 -20.22 -3.89 13.77
CA LEU A 56 -20.21 -5.31 13.41
C LEU A 56 -20.51 -5.53 11.92
N ALA A 57 -21.50 -4.82 11.36
CA ALA A 57 -21.79 -4.86 9.93
C ALA A 57 -20.58 -4.39 9.08
N ALA A 58 -19.92 -3.30 9.48
CA ALA A 58 -18.73 -2.79 8.81
C ALA A 58 -17.56 -3.78 8.89
N LEU A 59 -17.32 -4.40 10.05
CA LEU A 59 -16.28 -5.43 10.22
C LEU A 59 -16.55 -6.65 9.36
N ARG A 60 -17.80 -7.12 9.30
CA ARG A 60 -18.20 -8.25 8.44
C ARG A 60 -18.00 -7.92 6.96
N THR A 61 -18.41 -6.71 6.55
CA THR A 61 -18.19 -6.19 5.19
C THR A 61 -16.71 -6.11 4.85
N ARG A 62 -15.87 -5.60 5.75
CA ARG A 62 -14.42 -5.54 5.56
C ARG A 62 -13.75 -6.91 5.43
N ALA A 63 -14.27 -7.90 6.17
CA ALA A 63 -13.70 -9.24 6.19
C ALA A 63 -13.99 -10.03 4.91
N HIS A 64 -15.17 -9.83 4.31
CA HIS A 64 -15.66 -10.64 3.17
C HIS A 64 -15.86 -9.87 1.88
N GLY A 65 -15.74 -8.55 1.88
CA GLY A 65 -15.84 -7.72 0.69
C GLY A 65 -14.52 -7.62 -0.08
N HIS A 66 -14.55 -6.79 -1.12
CA HIS A 66 -13.41 -6.60 -2.01
C HIS A 66 -12.20 -6.03 -1.25
N ASN A 67 -10.98 -6.41 -1.67
CA ASN A 67 -9.73 -6.07 -0.99
C ASN A 67 -9.51 -4.61 -0.63
N TYR A 68 -10.03 -3.67 -1.42
CA TYR A 68 -9.84 -2.23 -1.16
C TYR A 68 -10.43 -1.82 0.20
N LEU A 69 -11.46 -2.51 0.68
CA LEU A 69 -12.07 -2.28 2.01
C LEU A 69 -11.08 -2.53 3.15
N LYS A 70 -10.07 -3.38 2.95
CA LYS A 70 -9.01 -3.60 3.95
C LYS A 70 -8.12 -2.37 4.11
N ALA A 71 -8.05 -1.51 3.09
CA ALA A 71 -7.30 -0.26 3.12
C ALA A 71 -8.06 0.90 3.77
N LEU A 72 -9.40 0.83 3.79
CA LEU A 72 -10.25 1.86 4.38
C LEU A 72 -10.28 1.78 5.91
N ASP A 73 -10.55 2.91 6.54
CA ASP A 73 -10.91 2.94 7.95
C ASP A 73 -12.35 2.45 8.17
N LEU A 74 -12.71 2.14 9.42
CA LEU A 74 -14.05 1.64 9.72
C LEU A 74 -15.12 2.72 9.51
N THR A 75 -14.80 4.00 9.66
CA THR A 75 -15.74 5.11 9.49
C THR A 75 -16.16 5.24 8.03
N GLU A 76 -15.22 5.13 7.09
CA GLU A 76 -15.47 5.13 5.65
C GLU A 76 -16.39 3.97 5.23
N ILE A 77 -16.15 2.77 5.76
CA ILE A 77 -17.00 1.60 5.47
C ILE A 77 -18.41 1.80 6.03
N LYS A 78 -18.54 2.33 7.26
CA LYS A 78 -19.84 2.67 7.85
C LYS A 78 -20.58 3.69 7.01
N ASN A 79 -19.91 4.75 6.58
CA ASN A 79 -20.49 5.76 5.70
C ASN A 79 -20.96 5.16 4.37
N ALA A 80 -20.16 4.26 3.77
CA ALA A 80 -20.55 3.55 2.56
C ALA A 80 -21.80 2.68 2.76
N LEU A 81 -21.90 1.96 3.88
CA LEU A 81 -23.07 1.16 4.23
C LEU A 81 -24.32 2.03 4.49
N GLN A 82 -24.17 3.17 5.17
CA GLN A 82 -25.26 4.12 5.39
C GLN A 82 -25.76 4.71 4.06
N GLN A 83 -24.84 5.11 3.17
CA GLN A 83 -25.20 5.59 1.83
C GLN A 83 -25.88 4.51 1.00
N PHE A 84 -25.44 3.25 1.13
CA PHE A 84 -26.12 2.11 0.52
C PHE A 84 -27.57 1.99 1.01
N VAL A 85 -27.81 2.11 2.32
CA VAL A 85 -29.18 2.11 2.88
C VAL A 85 -30.01 3.26 2.33
N CYS A 86 -29.47 4.49 2.32
CA CYS A 86 -30.21 5.65 1.81
C CYS A 86 -30.67 5.45 0.36
N ARG A 87 -29.80 4.90 -0.49
CA ARG A 87 -30.10 4.66 -1.91
C ARG A 87 -31.05 3.49 -2.16
N ASN A 88 -31.11 2.54 -1.25
CA ASN A 88 -31.86 1.29 -1.41
C ASN A 88 -33.03 1.15 -0.41
N TYR A 89 -33.36 2.24 0.30
CA TYR A 89 -34.39 2.24 1.34
C TYR A 89 -35.76 1.79 0.80
N TRP A 90 -36.05 2.08 -0.47
CA TRP A 90 -37.27 1.69 -1.15
C TRP A 90 -37.63 0.21 -0.99
N TYR A 91 -36.65 -0.70 -1.02
CA TYR A 91 -36.91 -2.14 -0.90
C TYR A 91 -37.57 -2.53 0.42
N MET A 92 -37.41 -1.74 1.47
CA MET A 92 -38.03 -1.97 2.77
C MET A 92 -39.07 -0.90 3.13
N GLY A 93 -39.16 0.18 2.34
CA GLY A 93 -39.95 1.38 2.67
C GLY A 93 -41.39 1.07 3.02
N ASP A 94 -42.08 0.24 2.23
CA ASP A 94 -43.48 -0.10 2.45
C ASP A 94 -43.74 -0.82 3.79
N GLU A 95 -42.73 -1.54 4.30
CA GLU A 95 -42.83 -2.33 5.53
C GLU A 95 -42.49 -1.52 6.79
N VAL A 96 -41.60 -0.54 6.67
CA VAL A 96 -41.09 0.22 7.83
C VAL A 96 -41.58 1.67 7.88
N PHE A 97 -41.96 2.30 6.76
CA PHE A 97 -42.23 3.73 6.70
C PHE A 97 -43.43 4.14 7.56
N LEU A 98 -44.57 3.46 7.44
CA LEU A 98 -45.76 3.71 8.26
C LEU A 98 -45.79 2.92 9.58
N ASN A 99 -44.83 2.02 9.80
CA ASN A 99 -44.76 1.22 11.00
C ASN A 99 -44.26 2.05 12.19
N ALA A 100 -45.02 2.11 13.28
CA ALA A 100 -44.68 2.86 14.48
C ALA A 100 -43.74 2.11 15.44
N THR A 101 -43.36 0.86 15.11
CA THR A 101 -42.46 0.07 15.95
C THR A 101 -41.09 0.71 16.12
N LYS A 102 -40.55 0.61 17.33
CA LYS A 102 -39.16 0.97 17.66
C LYS A 102 -38.20 -0.22 17.57
N ALA A 103 -38.71 -1.40 17.21
CA ALA A 103 -37.88 -2.59 17.05
C ALA A 103 -36.82 -2.40 15.94
N PRO A 104 -35.70 -3.13 16.00
CA PRO A 104 -34.73 -3.15 14.92
C PRO A 104 -35.37 -3.56 13.59
N TYR A 105 -34.90 -3.00 12.47
CA TYR A 105 -35.45 -3.30 11.15
C TYR A 105 -35.25 -4.77 10.77
N SER A 106 -34.27 -5.46 11.35
CA SER A 106 -34.10 -6.91 11.18
C SER A 106 -35.31 -7.72 11.63
N GLU A 107 -36.11 -7.23 12.59
CA GLU A 107 -37.31 -7.94 13.08
C GLU A 107 -38.57 -7.60 12.29
N VAL A 108 -38.57 -6.46 11.61
CA VAL A 108 -39.73 -5.90 10.92
C VAL A 108 -39.71 -6.22 9.43
N VAL A 109 -38.51 -6.16 8.83
CA VAL A 109 -38.35 -6.34 7.39
C VAL A 109 -38.48 -7.82 7.02
N SER A 110 -39.31 -8.09 6.01
CA SER A 110 -39.60 -9.42 5.50
C SER A 110 -38.36 -10.10 4.90
N ALA A 111 -38.39 -11.43 4.89
CA ALA A 111 -37.31 -12.21 4.26
C ALA A 111 -37.19 -11.98 2.75
N GLU A 112 -38.23 -11.49 2.07
CA GLU A 112 -38.19 -11.12 0.65
C GLU A 112 -37.42 -9.81 0.46
N SER A 113 -37.78 -8.76 1.19
CA SER A 113 -37.11 -7.46 1.14
C SER A 113 -35.64 -7.54 1.57
N LYS A 114 -35.32 -8.38 2.56
CA LYS A 114 -33.93 -8.70 2.94
C LYS A 114 -33.14 -9.32 1.78
N ARG A 115 -33.74 -10.24 1.02
CA ARG A 115 -33.10 -10.89 -0.14
C ARG A 115 -32.86 -9.89 -1.27
N GLU A 116 -33.81 -9.01 -1.55
CA GLU A 116 -33.61 -7.95 -2.56
C GLU A 116 -32.52 -6.95 -2.15
N LEU A 117 -32.46 -6.57 -0.86
CA LEU A 117 -31.36 -5.76 -0.32
C LEU A 117 -30.01 -6.49 -0.44
N ALA A 118 -29.94 -7.78 -0.13
CA ALA A 118 -28.71 -8.56 -0.24
C ALA A 118 -28.23 -8.66 -1.69
N LYS A 119 -29.16 -8.84 -2.63
CA LYS A 119 -28.89 -8.81 -4.06
C LYS A 119 -28.38 -7.44 -4.51
N ALA A 120 -29.02 -6.34 -4.08
CA ALA A 120 -28.55 -4.98 -4.35
C ALA A 120 -27.15 -4.73 -3.77
N LEU A 121 -26.88 -5.19 -2.56
CA LEU A 121 -25.57 -5.07 -1.91
C LEU A 121 -24.48 -5.79 -2.71
N SER A 122 -24.76 -7.00 -3.18
CA SER A 122 -23.81 -7.80 -3.99
C SER A 122 -23.43 -7.16 -5.32
N SER A 123 -24.27 -6.25 -5.83
CA SER A 123 -24.04 -5.52 -7.08
C SER A 123 -23.65 -4.05 -6.87
N SER A 124 -23.58 -3.61 -5.62
CA SER A 124 -23.19 -2.25 -5.27
C SER A 124 -21.69 -2.01 -5.48
N SER A 125 -21.30 -0.73 -5.57
CA SER A 125 -19.90 -0.32 -5.61
C SER A 125 -19.08 -0.71 -4.37
N ILE A 126 -19.74 -1.15 -3.28
CA ILE A 126 -19.05 -1.70 -2.10
C ILE A 126 -18.37 -3.04 -2.42
N PHE A 127 -19.03 -3.88 -3.24
CA PHE A 127 -18.55 -5.22 -3.59
C PHE A 127 -18.06 -5.34 -5.03
N LYS A 128 -18.54 -4.48 -5.92
CA LYS A 128 -18.12 -4.34 -7.31
C LYS A 128 -17.70 -2.90 -7.58
N PRO A 129 -16.60 -2.43 -6.96
CA PRO A 129 -16.15 -1.07 -7.17
C PRO A 129 -15.62 -0.85 -8.58
N ASP A 130 -15.85 0.34 -9.12
CA ASP A 130 -15.15 0.79 -10.32
C ASP A 130 -13.69 1.11 -9.98
N LYS A 131 -12.77 0.70 -10.85
CA LYS A 131 -11.36 1.07 -10.71
C LYS A 131 -11.17 2.46 -11.29
N HIS A 132 -10.58 3.35 -10.50
CA HIS A 132 -10.18 4.68 -10.92
C HIS A 132 -8.67 4.77 -11.02
N ILE A 133 -8.16 5.75 -11.77
CA ILE A 133 -6.72 5.97 -11.91
C ILE A 133 -6.29 7.11 -10.99
N THR A 134 -5.29 6.83 -10.17
CA THR A 134 -4.56 7.85 -9.42
C THR A 134 -3.17 7.99 -10.00
N LEU A 135 -2.81 9.21 -10.42
CA LEU A 135 -1.47 9.57 -10.84
C LEU A 135 -0.67 10.14 -9.66
N PHE A 136 0.54 9.65 -9.48
CA PHE A 136 1.52 10.13 -8.50
C PHE A 136 2.74 10.68 -9.27
N PRO A 137 3.09 11.96 -9.11
CA PRO A 137 4.28 12.52 -9.75
C PRO A 137 5.55 11.99 -9.08
N LEU A 138 6.53 11.58 -9.89
CA LEU A 138 7.82 11.09 -9.41
C LEU A 138 8.95 11.96 -9.97
N VAL A 139 9.88 12.33 -9.09
CA VAL A 139 11.02 13.20 -9.41
C VAL A 139 12.30 12.39 -9.57
N ALA A 140 12.57 11.47 -8.65
CA ALA A 140 13.80 10.66 -8.62
C ALA A 140 13.72 9.36 -9.45
N LEU A 141 12.95 9.38 -10.54
CA LEU A 141 12.70 8.24 -11.42
C LEU A 141 12.76 8.71 -12.88
N SER A 142 13.50 7.98 -13.72
CA SER A 142 13.55 8.18 -15.17
C SER A 142 13.02 6.93 -15.87
N ILE A 143 12.25 7.10 -16.93
CA ILE A 143 11.61 6.01 -17.67
C ILE A 143 12.24 5.89 -19.06
N GLU A 144 13.14 4.93 -19.23
CA GLU A 144 13.68 4.56 -20.54
C GLU A 144 12.67 3.75 -21.33
N THR A 145 12.03 2.77 -20.70
CA THR A 145 10.95 1.97 -21.30
C THR A 145 9.73 2.01 -20.40
N GLU A 146 8.59 2.35 -20.98
CA GLU A 146 7.34 2.47 -20.21
C GLU A 146 6.78 1.10 -19.86
N PHE A 147 6.29 1.00 -18.64
CA PHE A 147 5.67 -0.22 -18.13
C PHE A 147 4.17 -0.05 -17.97
N TYR A 148 3.41 -1.02 -18.47
CA TYR A 148 1.95 -1.05 -18.38
C TYR A 148 1.50 -2.42 -17.89
N SER A 149 0.69 -2.44 -16.82
CA SER A 149 0.01 -3.63 -16.33
C SER A 149 -1.43 -3.33 -15.92
N GLU A 150 -2.16 -4.34 -15.44
CA GLU A 150 -3.51 -4.16 -14.91
C GLU A 150 -3.49 -3.28 -13.64
N ALA A 151 -2.57 -3.52 -12.71
CA ALA A 151 -2.57 -2.84 -11.41
C ALA A 151 -2.00 -1.41 -11.49
N PHE A 152 -0.93 -1.20 -12.25
CA PHE A 152 -0.25 0.09 -12.32
C PHE A 152 0.47 0.32 -13.66
N SER A 153 1.03 1.50 -13.84
CA SER A 153 1.88 1.84 -14.98
C SER A 153 2.95 2.85 -14.56
N LEU A 154 4.15 2.72 -15.12
CA LEU A 154 5.26 3.67 -14.97
C LEU A 154 5.52 4.28 -16.34
N ILE A 155 5.24 5.58 -16.49
CA ILE A 155 5.21 6.25 -17.79
C ILE A 155 5.99 7.55 -17.78
N ARG A 156 6.43 7.97 -18.97
CA ARG A 156 7.02 9.28 -19.17
C ARG A 156 5.97 10.38 -19.04
N PRO A 157 6.37 11.60 -18.66
CA PRO A 157 5.48 12.75 -18.53
C PRO A 157 5.19 13.37 -19.92
N ILE A 158 4.72 12.56 -20.87
CA ILE A 158 4.42 12.98 -22.25
C ILE A 158 3.00 12.57 -22.66
N SER A 159 2.42 13.28 -23.63
CA SER A 159 1.00 13.16 -23.98
C SER A 159 0.56 11.81 -24.52
N ALA A 160 1.41 11.14 -25.30
CA ALA A 160 1.09 9.81 -25.80
C ALA A 160 0.86 8.81 -24.66
N SER A 161 1.71 8.86 -23.63
CA SER A 161 1.73 7.89 -22.54
C SER A 161 0.54 8.05 -21.60
N ILE A 162 0.19 9.29 -21.24
CA ILE A 162 -1.00 9.55 -20.41
C ILE A 162 -2.29 9.15 -21.15
N SER A 163 -2.36 9.36 -22.46
CA SER A 163 -3.53 9.00 -23.26
C SER A 163 -3.79 7.48 -23.25
N ASN A 164 -2.73 6.67 -23.20
CA ASN A 164 -2.84 5.20 -23.14
C ASN A 164 -3.47 4.71 -21.83
N ILE A 165 -3.23 5.41 -20.73
CA ILE A 165 -3.77 5.01 -19.42
C ILE A 165 -5.13 5.66 -19.12
N LEU A 166 -5.43 6.84 -19.68
CA LEU A 166 -6.67 7.58 -19.48
C LEU A 166 -7.46 7.72 -20.80
N PRO A 167 -7.88 6.61 -21.45
CA PRO A 167 -8.47 6.66 -22.80
C PRO A 167 -9.80 7.42 -22.88
N ASN A 168 -10.53 7.51 -21.76
CA ASN A 168 -11.86 8.13 -21.71
C ASN A 168 -11.82 9.61 -21.31
N ILE A 169 -10.63 10.18 -21.10
CA ILE A 169 -10.47 11.58 -20.73
C ILE A 169 -10.06 12.37 -21.96
N ASN A 170 -10.68 13.53 -22.15
CA ASN A 170 -10.28 14.42 -23.22
C ASN A 170 -8.83 14.86 -23.02
N THR A 171 -7.94 14.34 -23.86
CA THR A 171 -6.49 14.55 -23.75
C THR A 171 -6.10 16.01 -23.94
N THR A 172 -6.92 16.83 -24.61
CA THR A 172 -6.68 18.28 -24.72
C THR A 172 -6.80 19.01 -23.38
N ALA A 173 -7.47 18.41 -22.40
CA ALA A 173 -7.59 18.94 -21.05
C ALA A 173 -6.41 18.55 -20.14
N LEU A 174 -5.44 17.77 -20.64
CA LEU A 174 -4.30 17.30 -19.87
C LEU A 174 -2.99 17.99 -20.26
N CYS A 175 -2.13 18.23 -19.26
CA CYS A 175 -0.77 18.77 -19.41
C CYS A 175 0.24 17.77 -18.81
N PRO A 176 0.64 16.73 -19.57
CA PRO A 176 1.33 15.53 -19.05
C PRO A 176 2.72 15.77 -18.48
N ASP A 177 3.36 16.86 -18.88
CA ASP A 177 4.67 17.34 -18.45
C ASP A 177 4.62 18.16 -17.16
N ALA A 178 3.43 18.36 -16.58
CA ALA A 178 3.24 19.15 -15.37
C ALA A 178 2.35 18.45 -14.33
N PHE A 179 2.60 18.72 -13.05
CA PHE A 179 1.70 18.41 -11.95
C PHE A 179 1.05 19.70 -11.40
N PRO A 180 -0.28 19.75 -11.26
CA PRO A 180 -1.27 18.76 -11.71
C PRO A 180 -1.33 18.68 -13.24
N PRO A 181 -1.67 17.51 -13.82
CA PRO A 181 -1.64 17.30 -15.26
C PRO A 181 -2.90 17.85 -15.95
N LEU A 182 -3.32 19.06 -15.59
CA LEU A 182 -4.53 19.71 -16.09
C LEU A 182 -4.16 20.98 -16.87
N SER A 183 -4.61 21.07 -18.12
CA SER A 183 -4.27 22.17 -19.02
C SER A 183 -4.77 23.52 -18.50
N ASP A 184 -5.95 23.56 -17.89
CA ASP A 184 -6.62 24.75 -17.38
C ASP A 184 -6.16 25.19 -15.97
N TRP A 185 -5.26 24.42 -15.33
CA TRP A 185 -4.74 24.75 -14.02
C TRP A 185 -3.88 26.02 -14.02
N LYS A 186 -4.28 27.01 -13.21
CA LYS A 186 -3.61 28.31 -13.08
C LYS A 186 -2.73 28.45 -11.82
N GLY A 187 -2.68 27.43 -10.97
CA GLY A 187 -1.92 27.44 -9.71
C GLY A 187 -0.45 27.03 -9.90
N LYS A 188 0.20 26.63 -8.79
CA LYS A 188 1.57 26.09 -8.80
C LYS A 188 1.66 24.91 -9.78
N ARG A 189 2.68 24.90 -10.61
CA ARG A 189 3.02 23.79 -11.51
C ARG A 189 4.39 23.25 -11.15
N GLU A 190 4.48 21.94 -11.12
CA GLU A 190 5.71 21.20 -10.87
C GLU A 190 6.01 20.29 -12.07
N LEU A 191 7.28 19.98 -12.31
CA LEU A 191 7.70 19.18 -13.47
C LEU A 191 8.11 17.78 -13.02
N PRO A 192 7.26 16.76 -13.14
CA PRO A 192 7.64 15.40 -12.81
C PRO A 192 8.57 14.82 -13.87
N SER A 193 9.48 13.96 -13.46
CA SER A 193 10.34 13.17 -14.36
C SER A 193 9.61 11.91 -14.86
N ALA A 194 8.64 11.42 -14.08
CA ALA A 194 7.84 10.24 -14.39
C ALA A 194 6.48 10.29 -13.67
N TRP A 195 5.55 9.47 -14.15
CA TRP A 195 4.29 9.21 -13.44
C TRP A 195 4.20 7.75 -13.02
N LEU A 196 3.75 7.53 -11.78
CA LEU A 196 3.17 6.27 -11.37
C LEU A 196 1.64 6.38 -11.43
N ALA A 197 1.03 5.61 -12.33
CA ALA A 197 -0.41 5.48 -12.43
C ALA A 197 -0.86 4.21 -11.69
N VAL A 198 -1.77 4.32 -10.73
CA VAL A 198 -2.31 3.18 -9.98
C VAL A 198 -3.81 3.04 -10.25
N ARG A 199 -4.26 1.83 -10.58
CA ARG A 199 -5.67 1.50 -10.82
C ARG A 199 -6.29 0.87 -9.58
N SER A 200 -7.16 1.62 -8.89
CA SER A 200 -7.75 1.18 -7.63
C SER A 200 -9.11 1.84 -7.36
N PRO A 201 -10.02 1.15 -6.65
CA PRO A 201 -11.31 1.71 -6.20
C PRO A 201 -11.25 2.96 -5.34
N SER A 202 -10.18 3.14 -4.58
CA SER A 202 -10.04 4.23 -3.62
C SER A 202 -8.63 4.76 -3.57
N ILE A 203 -8.50 6.06 -3.25
CA ILE A 203 -7.21 6.73 -3.05
C ILE A 203 -6.39 6.07 -1.92
N HIS A 204 -7.04 5.66 -0.83
CA HIS A 204 -6.38 4.96 0.28
C HIS A 204 -5.71 3.66 -0.19
N SER A 205 -6.40 2.89 -1.04
CA SER A 205 -5.84 1.69 -1.65
C SER A 205 -4.74 2.05 -2.65
N SER A 206 -4.90 3.11 -3.46
CA SER A 206 -3.87 3.60 -4.37
C SER A 206 -2.57 3.98 -3.63
N ILE A 207 -2.67 4.63 -2.46
CA ILE A 207 -1.52 5.03 -1.64
C ILE A 207 -0.76 3.81 -1.08
N LYS A 208 -1.47 2.75 -0.68
CA LYS A 208 -0.84 1.50 -0.23
C LYS A 208 -0.12 0.79 -1.37
N MET A 209 -0.77 0.66 -2.52
CA MET A 209 -0.15 0.08 -3.73
C MET A 209 1.07 0.90 -4.16
N LYS A 210 0.96 2.23 -4.20
CA LYS A 210 2.09 3.15 -4.45
C LYS A 210 3.25 2.89 -3.49
N SER A 211 2.97 2.75 -2.20
CA SER A 211 4.01 2.44 -1.19
C SER A 211 4.71 1.11 -1.49
N ALA A 212 3.97 0.04 -1.82
CA ALA A 212 4.58 -1.23 -2.18
C ALA A 212 5.41 -1.16 -3.47
N ILE A 213 4.93 -0.44 -4.49
CA ILE A 213 5.62 -0.25 -5.77
C ILE A 213 6.92 0.52 -5.59
N LEU A 214 6.88 1.63 -4.86
CA LEU A 214 8.07 2.41 -4.56
C LEU A 214 9.02 1.65 -3.62
N GLY A 215 8.51 0.80 -2.74
CA GLY A 215 9.32 -0.10 -1.92
C GLY A 215 10.07 -1.15 -2.74
N ALA A 216 9.46 -1.66 -3.82
CA ALA A 216 10.15 -2.53 -4.77
C ALA A 216 11.21 -1.76 -5.57
N LEU A 217 10.89 -0.56 -6.07
CA LEU A 217 11.85 0.29 -6.77
C LEU A 217 13.04 0.67 -5.89
N ALA A 218 12.83 0.88 -4.58
CA ALA A 218 13.90 1.14 -3.61
C ALA A 218 14.92 -0.01 -3.46
N LEU A 219 14.59 -1.22 -3.92
CA LEU A 219 15.53 -2.36 -3.94
C LEU A 219 16.47 -2.33 -5.15
N THR A 220 16.20 -1.50 -6.16
CA THR A 220 16.98 -1.45 -7.40
C THR A 220 18.31 -0.68 -7.27
N PRO A 221 18.44 0.41 -6.51
CA PRO A 221 19.76 1.01 -6.28
C PRO A 221 20.65 0.07 -5.47
N LEU A 222 21.96 0.11 -5.77
CA LEU A 222 22.97 -0.53 -4.92
C LEU A 222 22.88 0.02 -3.49
N PRO A 223 23.26 -0.76 -2.46
CA PRO A 223 23.03 -0.41 -1.06
C PRO A 223 23.63 0.96 -0.67
N ASN A 224 24.81 1.29 -1.20
CA ASN A 224 25.47 2.56 -0.92
C ASN A 224 24.74 3.79 -1.52
N TYR A 225 23.96 3.61 -2.59
CA TYR A 225 23.23 4.69 -3.26
C TYR A 225 21.78 4.79 -2.78
N ARG A 226 21.19 3.70 -2.27
CA ARG A 226 19.78 3.63 -1.83
C ARG A 226 19.40 4.71 -0.83
N HIS A 227 20.33 5.07 0.05
CA HIS A 227 20.15 6.07 1.11
C HIS A 227 21.07 7.28 0.95
N MET A 228 21.66 7.45 -0.23
CA MET A 228 22.46 8.62 -0.56
C MET A 228 21.55 9.70 -1.13
N PHE A 229 21.26 10.70 -0.30
CA PHE A 229 20.34 11.78 -0.66
C PHE A 229 21.12 13.05 -1.03
N SER A 230 20.65 13.72 -2.07
CA SER A 230 21.10 15.04 -2.50
C SER A 230 20.20 16.13 -1.90
N ARG A 231 20.54 17.39 -2.17
CA ARG A 231 19.70 18.55 -1.83
C ARG A 231 18.74 18.94 -2.96
N ARG A 232 18.52 18.06 -3.96
CA ARG A 232 17.58 18.34 -5.04
C ARG A 232 16.19 18.58 -4.46
N GLU A 233 15.46 19.51 -5.06
CA GLU A 233 14.05 19.71 -4.72
C GLU A 233 13.24 18.51 -5.22
N VAL A 234 12.38 17.99 -4.36
CA VAL A 234 11.41 16.94 -4.68
C VAL A 234 10.04 17.37 -4.20
N PHE A 235 9.02 16.96 -4.93
CA PHE A 235 7.62 17.25 -4.62
C PHE A 235 6.78 15.98 -4.75
N GLY A 236 5.56 16.04 -4.24
CA GLY A 236 4.58 14.97 -4.39
C GLY A 236 3.16 15.48 -4.38
N GLY A 237 2.22 14.55 -4.29
CA GLY A 237 0.81 14.82 -4.38
C GLY A 237 0.11 13.74 -5.18
N HIS A 238 -1.12 13.96 -5.61
CA HIS A 238 -1.75 13.02 -6.52
C HIS A 238 -2.86 13.69 -7.31
N CYS A 239 -3.21 13.08 -8.44
CA CYS A 239 -4.41 13.40 -9.19
C CYS A 239 -5.23 12.13 -9.42
N THR A 240 -6.46 12.09 -8.92
CA THR A 240 -7.38 10.97 -9.10
C THR A 240 -8.43 11.33 -10.13
N PHE A 241 -8.59 10.45 -11.11
CA PHE A 241 -9.53 10.61 -12.21
C PHE A 241 -10.72 9.67 -12.04
N THR A 242 -11.87 10.26 -11.73
CA THR A 242 -13.19 9.60 -11.77
C THR A 242 -14.03 10.30 -12.84
N ASP A 243 -15.30 10.66 -12.56
CA ASP A 243 -16.08 11.60 -13.38
C ASP A 243 -15.49 13.02 -13.37
N ARG A 244 -14.65 13.32 -12.38
CA ARG A 244 -13.92 14.58 -12.23
C ARG A 244 -12.47 14.30 -11.81
N ALA A 245 -11.58 15.22 -12.13
CA ALA A 245 -10.21 15.20 -11.61
C ALA A 245 -10.17 15.84 -10.22
N ASN A 246 -9.72 15.09 -9.22
CA ASN A 246 -9.41 15.61 -7.88
C ASN A 246 -7.90 15.61 -7.70
N MET A 247 -7.35 16.64 -7.07
CA MET A 247 -5.91 16.76 -6.87
C MET A 247 -5.55 17.22 -5.46
N SER A 248 -4.38 16.82 -5.00
CA SER A 248 -3.79 17.30 -3.74
C SER A 248 -2.29 17.42 -3.89
N PHE A 249 -1.71 18.52 -3.42
CA PHE A 249 -0.26 18.62 -3.19
C PHE A 249 0.10 17.97 -1.85
N GLY A 250 1.34 17.52 -1.71
CA GLY A 250 1.83 16.91 -0.46
C GLY A 250 3.29 16.51 -0.53
N ASP A 251 3.71 15.69 0.43
CA ASP A 251 5.09 15.22 0.55
C ASP A 251 5.53 14.39 -0.66
N SER A 252 6.82 14.49 -0.99
CA SER A 252 7.46 13.73 -2.06
C SER A 252 7.28 12.22 -1.88
N HIS A 253 7.06 11.52 -2.98
CA HIS A 253 6.87 10.07 -2.92
C HIS A 253 8.18 9.29 -2.87
N THR A 254 9.26 9.85 -3.39
CA THR A 254 10.61 9.29 -3.31
C THR A 254 11.50 10.26 -2.54
N PRO A 255 12.52 9.77 -1.80
CA PRO A 255 13.51 10.67 -1.24
C PRO A 255 14.29 11.41 -2.35
N PRO A 256 15.00 12.50 -2.03
CA PRO A 256 15.81 13.24 -2.98
C PRO A 256 17.09 12.47 -3.34
N LEU A 257 16.97 11.33 -4.03
CA LEU A 257 18.10 10.47 -4.38
C LEU A 257 19.20 11.24 -5.13
N MET A 258 20.44 10.86 -4.88
CA MET A 258 21.61 11.39 -5.59
C MET A 258 21.57 11.06 -7.09
N HIS A 259 21.08 9.86 -7.43
CA HIS A 259 20.90 9.38 -8.81
C HIS A 259 19.44 8.98 -9.01
N ASP A 260 18.91 9.23 -10.21
CA ASP A 260 17.58 8.72 -10.56
C ASP A 260 17.59 7.20 -10.68
N ILE A 261 16.50 6.56 -10.26
CA ILE A 261 16.26 5.15 -10.61
C ILE A 261 15.82 5.11 -12.08
N ILE A 262 16.48 4.28 -12.89
CA ILE A 262 16.19 4.16 -14.32
C ILE A 262 15.35 2.91 -14.55
N VAL A 263 14.11 3.08 -15.00
CA VAL A 263 13.22 1.97 -15.35
C VAL A 263 13.37 1.63 -16.83
N SER A 264 13.74 0.39 -17.11
CA SER A 264 14.00 -0.13 -18.45
C SER A 264 13.23 -1.43 -18.72
N GLU A 265 13.33 -1.95 -19.94
CA GLU A 265 12.73 -3.24 -20.31
C GLU A 265 13.20 -4.40 -19.42
N LYS A 266 14.44 -4.34 -18.90
CA LYS A 266 14.99 -5.35 -17.97
C LYS A 266 14.16 -5.48 -16.69
N ASP A 267 13.47 -4.42 -16.29
CA ASP A 267 12.66 -4.38 -15.08
C ASP A 267 11.25 -4.96 -15.25
N HIS A 268 10.78 -5.10 -16.49
CA HIS A 268 9.39 -5.45 -16.78
C HIS A 268 8.98 -6.82 -16.24
N VAL A 269 9.92 -7.77 -16.14
CA VAL A 269 9.65 -9.11 -15.59
C VAL A 269 9.23 -9.03 -14.13
N TRP A 270 10.03 -8.37 -13.28
CA TRP A 270 9.71 -8.26 -11.86
C TRP A 270 8.56 -7.27 -11.60
N LEU A 271 8.40 -6.25 -12.46
CA LEU A 271 7.26 -5.33 -12.39
C LEU A 271 5.92 -6.04 -12.68
N ASN A 272 5.89 -6.99 -13.62
CA ASN A 272 4.71 -7.85 -13.85
C ASN A 272 4.42 -8.74 -12.64
N MET A 273 5.45 -9.39 -12.07
CA MET A 273 5.27 -10.18 -10.84
C MET A 273 4.70 -9.33 -9.69
N LEU A 274 5.14 -8.08 -9.57
CA LEU A 274 4.60 -7.16 -8.59
C LEU A 274 3.13 -6.82 -8.85
N SER A 275 2.77 -6.56 -10.11
CA SER A 275 1.39 -6.30 -10.53
C SER A 275 0.47 -7.44 -10.10
N ASP A 276 0.86 -8.68 -10.40
CA ASP A 276 0.08 -9.88 -10.08
C ASP A 276 -0.12 -10.02 -8.57
N LYS A 277 0.93 -9.78 -7.77
CA LYS A 277 0.87 -9.83 -6.30
C LYS A 277 0.00 -8.73 -5.70
N ILE A 278 0.00 -7.53 -6.29
CA ILE A 278 -0.85 -6.41 -5.85
C ILE A 278 -2.34 -6.76 -6.03
N THR A 279 -2.68 -7.47 -7.11
CA THR A 279 -4.07 -7.89 -7.39
C THR A 279 -4.49 -9.17 -6.67
N SER A 280 -3.56 -9.89 -6.06
CA SER A 280 -3.82 -11.19 -5.45
C SER A 280 -4.52 -11.11 -4.08
N ASP A 281 -5.42 -12.05 -3.84
CA ASP A 281 -6.09 -12.29 -2.55
C ASP A 281 -5.33 -13.30 -1.65
N GLU A 282 -4.23 -13.86 -2.15
CA GLU A 282 -3.50 -14.91 -1.45
C GLU A 282 -2.71 -14.36 -0.26
N LYS A 283 -2.87 -15.00 0.91
CA LYS A 283 -2.20 -14.56 2.16
C LYS A 283 -0.68 -14.40 2.01
N PRO A 284 0.08 -15.31 1.35
CA PRO A 284 1.51 -15.11 1.14
C PRO A 284 1.83 -13.87 0.31
N MET A 285 1.09 -13.61 -0.77
CA MET A 285 1.30 -12.43 -1.62
C MET A 285 0.97 -11.14 -0.86
N ILE A 286 -0.13 -11.11 -0.09
CA ILE A 286 -0.48 -9.97 0.77
C ILE A 286 0.64 -9.67 1.77
N ARG A 287 1.27 -10.70 2.34
CA ARG A 287 2.41 -10.54 3.27
C ARG A 287 3.63 -9.93 2.57
N GLN A 288 3.94 -10.38 1.36
CA GLN A 288 5.02 -9.82 0.55
C GLN A 288 4.78 -8.34 0.21
N ILE A 289 3.56 -7.97 -0.19
CA ILE A 289 3.19 -6.57 -0.44
C ILE A 289 3.35 -5.70 0.82
N ARG A 290 2.87 -6.18 1.98
CA ARG A 290 3.07 -5.46 3.26
C ARG A 290 4.54 -5.28 3.62
N ALA A 291 5.37 -6.29 3.33
CA ALA A 291 6.80 -6.20 3.56
C ALA A 291 7.44 -5.08 2.73
N LEU A 292 7.05 -4.95 1.45
CA LEU A 292 7.45 -3.84 0.59
C LEU A 292 6.94 -2.49 1.08
N GLU A 293 5.71 -2.40 1.60
CA GLU A 293 5.19 -1.18 2.24
C GLU A 293 6.07 -0.75 3.43
N TYR A 294 6.50 -1.68 4.29
CA TYR A 294 7.43 -1.37 5.37
C TYR A 294 8.79 -0.91 4.84
N PHE A 295 9.34 -1.60 3.85
CA PHE A 295 10.62 -1.21 3.25
C PHE A 295 10.58 0.21 2.67
N TYR A 296 9.49 0.56 1.98
CA TYR A 296 9.23 1.92 1.52
C TYR A 296 9.22 2.95 2.66
N ARG A 297 8.52 2.66 3.76
CA ARG A 297 8.47 3.55 4.93
C ARG A 297 9.84 3.75 5.57
N ALA A 298 10.72 2.77 5.45
CA ALA A 298 12.09 2.82 5.96
C ALA A 298 13.02 3.63 5.03
N TRP A 299 12.64 3.85 3.77
CA TRP A 299 13.54 4.31 2.72
C TRP A 299 14.16 5.68 3.02
N ALA A 300 13.32 6.66 3.38
CA ALA A 300 13.76 8.04 3.63
C ALA A 300 14.23 8.30 5.07
N LEU A 301 14.18 7.29 5.95
CA LEU A 301 14.51 7.45 7.37
C LEU A 301 16.02 7.38 7.63
N GLU A 302 16.43 8.06 8.70
CA GLU A 302 17.78 7.94 9.24
C GLU A 302 18.05 6.51 9.75
N PRO A 303 19.32 6.07 9.85
CA PRO A 303 19.66 4.68 10.15
C PRO A 303 18.97 4.10 11.40
N SER A 304 18.93 4.82 12.54
CA SER A 304 18.34 4.29 13.77
C SER A 304 16.82 4.15 13.71
N GLU A 305 16.14 5.09 13.04
CA GLU A 305 14.69 5.05 12.80
C GLU A 305 14.30 3.98 11.78
N ARG A 306 15.19 3.71 10.82
CA ARG A 306 15.02 2.67 9.80
C ARG A 306 15.05 1.27 10.38
N PHE A 307 15.91 1.03 11.37
CA PHE A 307 16.12 -0.30 11.97
C PHE A 307 14.82 -1.01 12.39
N PRO A 308 13.95 -0.44 13.26
CA PRO A 308 12.72 -1.12 13.66
C PRO A 308 11.76 -1.37 12.49
N ILE A 309 11.73 -0.48 11.47
CA ILE A 309 10.89 -0.67 10.30
C ILE A 309 11.40 -1.81 9.42
N LEU A 310 12.71 -1.94 9.24
CA LEU A 310 13.31 -3.08 8.53
C LEU A 310 13.05 -4.41 9.26
N CYS A 311 13.06 -4.43 10.59
CA CYS A 311 12.64 -5.61 11.34
C CYS A 311 11.17 -5.95 11.08
N MET A 312 10.26 -4.95 11.06
CA MET A 312 8.85 -5.18 10.70
C MET A 312 8.70 -5.69 9.27
N ALA A 313 9.53 -5.21 8.35
CA ALA A 313 9.56 -5.67 6.96
C ALA A 313 9.97 -7.15 6.87
N LEU A 314 10.99 -7.57 7.63
CA LEU A 314 11.43 -8.96 7.71
C LEU A 314 10.36 -9.86 8.36
N ASP A 315 9.80 -9.41 9.49
CA ASP A 315 8.74 -10.11 10.22
C ASP A 315 7.51 -10.36 9.32
N ALA A 316 7.14 -9.36 8.51
CA ALA A 316 6.02 -9.46 7.58
C ALA A 316 6.17 -10.63 6.60
N ILE A 317 7.38 -11.01 6.20
CA ILE A 317 7.63 -12.16 5.30
C ILE A 317 7.69 -13.48 6.05
N PHE A 318 8.45 -13.57 7.15
CA PHE A 318 8.83 -14.87 7.71
C PHE A 318 8.03 -15.31 8.93
N VAL A 319 7.53 -14.40 9.76
CA VAL A 319 6.88 -14.76 11.03
C VAL A 319 5.54 -15.45 10.80
N LYS A 320 5.40 -16.70 11.22
CA LYS A 320 4.18 -17.51 11.06
C LYS A 320 3.61 -17.91 12.42
N GLY A 321 4.43 -17.96 13.48
CA GLY A 321 4.06 -18.46 14.80
C GLY A 321 4.37 -17.48 15.93
N GLN A 322 4.64 -18.05 17.12
CA GLN A 322 4.94 -17.27 18.33
C GLN A 322 6.44 -16.99 18.49
N ASP A 323 7.33 -17.82 17.93
CA ASP A 323 8.79 -17.61 18.00
C ASP A 323 9.32 -16.80 16.81
N VAL A 324 9.21 -15.48 16.94
CA VAL A 324 9.65 -14.51 15.93
C VAL A 324 11.13 -14.67 15.59
N THR A 325 11.97 -15.04 16.56
CA THR A 325 13.42 -15.14 16.31
C THR A 325 13.72 -16.36 15.46
N GLN A 326 13.13 -17.50 15.80
CA GLN A 326 13.36 -18.75 15.09
C GLN A 326 12.75 -18.70 13.68
N ASP A 327 11.54 -18.16 13.53
CA ASP A 327 10.88 -17.98 12.23
C ASP A 327 11.74 -17.16 11.25
N ASN A 328 12.39 -16.09 11.74
CA ASN A 328 13.27 -15.26 10.91
C ASN A 328 14.57 -15.99 10.53
N ILE A 329 15.18 -16.75 11.45
CA ILE A 329 16.39 -17.52 11.15
C ILE A 329 16.10 -18.57 10.08
N GLU A 330 15.03 -19.36 10.26
CA GLU A 330 14.61 -20.39 9.31
C GLU A 330 14.25 -19.76 7.96
N GLY A 331 13.47 -18.68 7.98
CA GLY A 331 13.08 -17.98 6.76
C GLY A 331 14.28 -17.44 5.95
N VAL A 332 15.28 -16.88 6.63
CA VAL A 332 16.52 -16.42 5.99
C VAL A 332 17.31 -17.61 5.43
N HIS A 333 17.46 -18.70 6.19
CA HIS A 333 18.19 -19.89 5.73
C HIS A 333 17.50 -20.59 4.56
N GLU A 334 16.17 -20.67 4.56
CA GLU A 334 15.38 -21.19 3.44
C GLU A 334 15.49 -20.30 2.18
N THR A 335 15.68 -18.99 2.35
CA THR A 335 15.65 -18.03 1.25
C THR A 335 17.03 -17.75 0.65
N ILE A 336 18.02 -17.46 1.50
CA ILE A 336 19.38 -17.08 1.09
C ILE A 336 20.32 -18.29 1.15
N GLY A 337 20.15 -19.15 2.15
CA GLY A 337 20.97 -20.33 2.38
C GLY A 337 21.56 -20.40 3.79
N SER A 338 21.98 -21.60 4.19
CA SER A 338 22.52 -21.90 5.53
C SER A 338 23.94 -21.38 5.78
N HIS A 339 24.58 -20.78 4.76
CA HIS A 339 25.91 -20.16 4.89
C HIS A 339 25.88 -18.86 5.72
N ILE A 340 24.70 -18.25 5.89
CA ILE A 340 24.51 -17.08 6.74
C ILE A 340 24.58 -17.50 8.22
N ASP A 341 25.47 -16.88 9.00
CA ASP A 341 25.65 -17.22 10.42
C ASP A 341 24.35 -16.99 11.23
N ALA A 342 23.74 -18.09 11.70
CA ALA A 342 22.53 -18.05 12.53
C ALA A 342 22.73 -17.26 13.82
N SER A 343 23.96 -17.21 14.36
CA SER A 343 24.27 -16.43 15.57
C SER A 343 24.21 -14.93 15.29
N ARG A 344 24.60 -14.51 14.08
CA ARG A 344 24.54 -13.13 13.61
C ARG A 344 23.09 -12.68 13.45
N ILE A 345 22.25 -13.50 12.80
CA ILE A 345 20.81 -13.24 12.68
C ILE A 345 20.15 -13.19 14.06
N ARG A 346 20.47 -14.14 14.95
CA ARG A 346 19.93 -14.17 16.31
C ARG A 346 20.27 -12.90 17.09
N LEU A 347 21.46 -12.33 16.91
CA LEU A 347 21.84 -11.08 17.56
C LEU A 347 21.08 -9.87 16.99
N LEU A 348 20.81 -9.82 15.67
CA LEU A 348 19.89 -8.84 15.08
C LEU A 348 18.48 -8.96 15.67
N MET A 349 17.98 -10.18 15.89
CA MET A 349 16.65 -10.38 16.47
C MET A 349 16.57 -10.01 17.97
N ARG A 350 17.69 -10.13 18.70
CA ARG A 350 17.79 -9.61 20.08
C ARG A 350 17.77 -8.08 20.09
N LEU A 351 18.51 -7.44 19.18
CA LEU A 351 18.46 -6.00 18.95
C LEU A 351 17.04 -5.53 18.65
N ARG A 352 16.35 -6.17 17.70
CA ARG A 352 14.92 -5.97 17.43
C ARG A 352 14.09 -6.00 18.71
N GLY A 353 14.22 -7.07 19.50
CA GLY A 353 13.45 -7.25 20.73
C GLY A 353 13.69 -6.10 21.73
N SER A 354 14.92 -5.58 21.82
CA SER A 354 15.22 -4.43 22.68
C SER A 354 14.57 -3.14 22.19
N VAL A 355 14.62 -2.86 20.89
CA VAL A 355 14.06 -1.63 20.31
C VAL A 355 12.54 -1.66 20.27
N ILE A 356 11.94 -2.70 19.69
CA ILE A 356 10.49 -2.80 19.47
C ILE A 356 9.71 -2.91 20.78
N HIS A 357 10.28 -3.54 21.82
CA HIS A 357 9.63 -3.67 23.13
C HIS A 357 10.01 -2.56 24.11
N GLY A 358 10.62 -1.48 23.63
CA GLY A 358 10.86 -0.25 24.40
C GLY A 358 11.94 -0.37 25.49
N ARG A 359 12.82 -1.37 25.42
CA ARG A 359 13.98 -1.46 26.33
C ARG A 359 15.13 -0.55 25.91
N ALA A 360 15.20 -0.21 24.62
CA ALA A 360 16.16 0.70 24.03
C ALA A 360 15.39 1.64 23.08
N PRO A 361 15.23 2.93 23.41
CA PRO A 361 14.54 3.89 22.55
C PRO A 361 15.21 4.06 21.18
N ASP A 362 16.54 4.01 21.15
CA ASP A 362 17.35 3.95 19.93
C ASP A 362 18.12 2.61 19.86
N VAL A 363 18.39 2.11 18.65
CA VAL A 363 19.20 0.90 18.44
C VAL A 363 20.60 1.02 19.06
N TYR A 364 21.18 2.23 19.05
CA TYR A 364 22.50 2.50 19.62
C TYR A 364 22.52 2.39 21.16
N ASP A 365 21.38 2.53 21.83
CA ASP A 365 21.27 2.41 23.30
C ASP A 365 21.29 0.95 23.77
N SER A 366 21.13 0.00 22.85
CA SER A 366 21.11 -1.42 23.19
C SER A 366 22.51 -1.97 23.40
N LYS A 367 22.73 -2.65 24.54
CA LYS A 367 23.97 -3.43 24.78
C LYS A 367 24.28 -4.47 23.69
N ASP A 368 23.25 -4.95 23.01
CA ASP A 368 23.40 -5.92 21.91
C ASP A 368 23.99 -5.25 20.65
N TYR A 369 23.92 -3.91 20.51
CA TYR A 369 24.55 -3.17 19.41
C TYR A 369 26.06 -3.24 19.52
N THR A 370 26.59 -2.84 20.68
CA THR A 370 28.03 -2.93 20.97
C THR A 370 28.52 -4.37 20.81
N LYS A 371 27.76 -5.35 21.31
CA LYS A 371 28.08 -6.76 21.14
C LYS A 371 28.13 -7.18 19.67
N TYR A 372 27.18 -6.71 18.85
CA TYR A 372 27.15 -7.01 17.42
C TYR A 372 28.37 -6.44 16.71
N TYR A 373 28.63 -5.15 16.93
CA TYR A 373 29.74 -4.45 16.30
C TYR A 373 31.10 -5.06 16.70
N VAL A 374 31.29 -5.41 17.97
CA VAL A 374 32.52 -6.06 18.45
C VAL A 374 32.72 -7.44 17.82
N ASN A 375 31.64 -8.20 17.64
CA ASN A 375 31.74 -9.56 17.10
C ASN A 375 31.96 -9.59 15.57
N TYR A 376 31.37 -8.65 14.84
CA TYR A 376 31.29 -8.72 13.37
C TYR A 376 32.00 -7.56 12.66
N GLY A 377 32.38 -6.49 13.38
CA GLY A 377 33.08 -5.33 12.81
C GLY A 377 32.22 -4.46 11.87
N VAL A 378 30.91 -4.65 11.89
CA VAL A 378 29.95 -4.00 10.97
C VAL A 378 28.78 -3.46 11.76
N ASP A 379 28.21 -2.37 11.27
CA ASP A 379 26.97 -1.79 11.78
C ASP A 379 25.80 -2.77 11.57
N PRO A 380 25.08 -3.21 12.63
CA PRO A 380 23.93 -4.10 12.51
C PRO A 380 22.80 -3.54 11.65
N ILE A 381 22.67 -2.21 11.54
CA ILE A 381 21.65 -1.57 10.69
C ILE A 381 21.96 -1.84 9.22
N HIS A 382 23.23 -1.69 8.82
CA HIS A 382 23.68 -1.97 7.47
C HIS A 382 23.50 -3.44 7.09
N ASP A 383 23.88 -4.36 7.99
CA ASP A 383 23.66 -5.80 7.75
C ASP A 383 22.18 -6.15 7.66
N LEU A 384 21.34 -5.57 8.51
CA LEU A 384 19.90 -5.81 8.44
C LEU A 384 19.33 -5.33 7.10
N GLU A 385 19.77 -4.16 6.61
CA GLU A 385 19.34 -3.63 5.31
C GLU A 385 19.72 -4.58 4.16
N LEU A 386 20.98 -5.04 4.11
CA LEU A 386 21.45 -6.00 3.11
C LEU A 386 20.66 -7.32 3.18
N LEU A 387 20.44 -7.83 4.39
CA LEU A 387 19.72 -9.07 4.62
C LEU A 387 18.26 -8.98 4.15
N VAL A 388 17.57 -7.90 4.52
CA VAL A 388 16.17 -7.65 4.13
C VAL A 388 16.07 -7.49 2.62
N ALA A 389 16.92 -6.67 2.01
CA ALA A 389 16.91 -6.45 0.57
C ALA A 389 17.15 -7.76 -0.20
N GLN A 390 18.11 -8.58 0.23
CA GLN A 390 18.39 -9.87 -0.39
C GLN A 390 17.23 -10.86 -0.21
N CYS A 391 16.66 -10.94 0.99
CA CYS A 391 15.47 -11.75 1.22
C CYS A 391 14.32 -11.34 0.31
N PHE A 392 14.14 -10.04 0.06
CA PHE A 392 13.02 -9.54 -0.74
C PHE A 392 13.23 -9.87 -2.22
N ARG A 393 14.44 -9.62 -2.75
CA ARG A 393 14.80 -10.01 -4.13
C ARG A 393 14.53 -11.48 -4.40
N LEU A 394 14.90 -12.37 -3.48
CA LEU A 394 14.72 -13.81 -3.64
C LEU A 394 13.29 -14.28 -3.32
N LYS A 395 12.68 -13.82 -2.22
CA LYS A 395 11.39 -14.34 -1.74
C LYS A 395 10.19 -13.70 -2.43
N VAL A 396 10.28 -12.40 -2.74
CA VAL A 396 9.20 -11.66 -3.39
C VAL A 396 9.31 -11.77 -4.90
N PHE A 397 10.52 -11.63 -5.45
CA PHE A 397 10.75 -11.55 -6.89
C PHE A 397 11.47 -12.76 -7.49
N GLU A 398 11.70 -13.82 -6.72
CA GLU A 398 12.30 -15.07 -7.21
C GLU A 398 13.66 -14.86 -7.89
N GLY A 399 14.38 -13.80 -7.50
CA GLY A 399 15.65 -13.41 -8.09
C GLY A 399 15.53 -12.63 -9.41
N HIS A 400 14.33 -12.31 -9.90
CA HIS A 400 14.17 -11.48 -11.10
C HIS A 400 14.44 -10.00 -10.88
N LEU A 401 14.20 -9.49 -9.66
CA LEU A 401 14.60 -8.12 -9.29
C LEU A 401 16.10 -8.13 -8.96
N GLN A 402 16.88 -7.40 -9.75
CA GLN A 402 18.31 -7.22 -9.57
C GLN A 402 18.63 -5.76 -9.22
N GLU A 403 19.78 -5.55 -8.58
CA GLU A 403 20.30 -4.19 -8.44
C GLU A 403 20.71 -3.65 -9.81
N HIS A 404 20.52 -2.36 -10.01
CA HIS A 404 20.98 -1.63 -11.17
C HIS A 404 22.50 -1.49 -11.15
N GLU A 405 23.06 -1.22 -12.33
CA GLU A 405 24.49 -0.99 -12.49
C GLU A 405 24.94 0.25 -11.69
N ASP A 406 26.21 0.28 -11.29
CA ASP A 406 26.75 1.42 -10.53
C ASP A 406 26.77 2.67 -11.44
N PRO A 407 26.04 3.74 -11.09
CA PRO A 407 25.98 4.94 -11.93
C PRO A 407 27.34 5.66 -12.07
N ASN A 408 28.33 5.31 -11.24
CA ASN A 408 29.68 5.86 -11.26
C ASN A 408 30.73 4.80 -11.65
N ALA A 409 30.33 3.65 -12.21
CA ALA A 409 31.23 2.54 -12.55
C ALA A 409 32.45 2.99 -13.36
N GLU A 410 32.23 3.80 -14.40
CA GLU A 410 33.28 4.31 -15.28
C GLU A 410 34.28 5.21 -14.53
N ILE A 411 33.76 6.14 -13.72
CA ILE A 411 34.57 7.06 -12.90
C ILE A 411 35.38 6.25 -11.87
N ILE A 412 34.78 5.26 -11.22
CA ILE A 412 35.45 4.40 -10.25
C ILE A 412 36.58 3.61 -10.93
N ALA A 413 36.36 3.08 -12.14
CA ALA A 413 37.37 2.36 -12.90
C ALA A 413 38.57 3.27 -13.25
N GLU A 414 38.30 4.47 -13.75
CA GLU A 414 39.34 5.45 -14.09
C GLU A 414 40.18 5.84 -12.87
N VAL A 415 39.54 6.10 -11.72
CA VAL A 415 40.22 6.50 -10.49
C VAL A 415 41.03 5.33 -9.89
N LYS A 416 40.57 4.08 -10.05
CA LYS A 416 41.35 2.87 -9.70
C LYS A 416 42.57 2.69 -10.59
N GLU A 417 42.44 2.89 -11.89
CA GLU A 417 43.57 2.82 -12.83
C GLU A 417 44.65 3.85 -12.49
N LYS A 418 44.24 5.03 -12.00
CA LYS A 418 45.15 6.08 -11.49
C LYS A 418 45.75 5.79 -10.11
N GLY A 419 45.43 4.65 -9.49
CA GLY A 419 45.92 4.27 -8.16
C GLY A 419 45.40 5.13 -7.00
N MET A 420 44.33 5.91 -7.22
CA MET A 420 43.76 6.79 -6.22
C MET A 420 42.75 6.10 -5.30
N LEU A 421 42.22 4.94 -5.73
CA LEU A 421 41.36 4.07 -4.94
C LEU A 421 41.98 2.67 -4.80
N PRO A 422 41.85 2.02 -3.64
CA PRO A 422 42.31 0.65 -3.46
C PRO A 422 41.51 -0.32 -4.35
N GLU A 423 42.17 -1.39 -4.82
CA GLU A 423 41.54 -2.43 -5.65
C GLU A 423 40.34 -3.10 -4.94
N LYS A 424 40.47 -3.32 -3.62
CA LYS A 424 39.43 -3.87 -2.76
C LYS A 424 38.92 -2.80 -1.79
N MET A 425 37.66 -2.41 -1.97
CA MET A 425 36.96 -1.44 -1.12
C MET A 425 35.93 -2.09 -0.18
N GLY A 426 35.69 -3.40 -0.31
CA GLY A 426 34.63 -4.11 0.41
C GLY A 426 34.96 -4.36 1.89
N ARG A 427 33.98 -4.11 2.76
CA ARG A 427 33.97 -4.62 4.14
C ARG A 427 33.21 -5.95 4.14
N PRO A 428 33.57 -6.91 5.02
CA PRO A 428 32.82 -8.14 5.14
C PRO A 428 31.37 -7.84 5.52
N THR A 429 30.40 -8.48 4.86
CA THR A 429 28.96 -8.25 5.12
C THR A 429 28.30 -9.50 5.68
N ILE A 430 27.05 -9.40 6.14
CA ILE A 430 26.26 -10.57 6.55
C ILE A 430 26.00 -11.57 5.42
N LEU A 431 26.03 -11.11 4.16
CA LEU A 431 25.79 -11.95 2.97
C LEU A 431 27.03 -12.74 2.55
N GLU A 432 28.20 -12.40 3.08
CA GLU A 432 29.43 -13.13 2.83
C GLU A 432 29.61 -14.22 3.90
N SER A 433 29.89 -15.45 3.47
CA SER A 433 30.23 -16.54 4.38
C SER A 433 31.49 -16.19 5.17
N ASN A 434 31.40 -16.18 6.51
CA ASN A 434 32.52 -15.91 7.41
C ASN A 434 33.69 -16.88 7.14
N HIS A 435 34.67 -16.44 6.36
CA HIS A 435 36.06 -16.87 6.46
C HIS A 435 36.83 -15.84 7.29
N LEU A 436 36.45 -15.70 8.56
CA LEU A 436 37.40 -15.29 9.58
C LEU A 436 37.78 -16.55 10.34
N GLY A 437 38.72 -17.29 9.76
CA GLY A 437 39.43 -18.35 10.47
C GLY A 437 40.02 -17.75 11.74
N LYS A 438 39.63 -18.33 12.88
CA LYS A 438 40.45 -18.28 14.09
C LYS A 438 41.36 -19.50 14.08
#